data_AF-A0A515ELN4-F1
#
_entry.id   AF-A0A515ELN4-F1
#
_cell.length_a   1.000
_cell.length_b   1.000
_cell.length_c   1.000
_cell.angle_alpha   90.00
_cell.angle_beta   90.00
_cell.angle_gamma   90.00
#
_symmetry.space_group_name_H-M   'P 1'
#
loop_
_entity.id
_entity.type
_entity.pdbx_description
1 polymer ?
#
loop_
_entity_poly.entity_id
_entity_poly.type
_entity_poly.pdbx_seq_one_letter_code
_entity_poly.pdbx_strand_id
1 'polypeptide(L)'
;MEKQSSPNLATVENAAKHFANAGQTPGAIRCNVFKADSRLNSRGETIQGNGLAAHGAIIRRGRRVLIDLDRYGAWLAGQAPESKVA
;
A
#
# COMPACT_ATOMS: atom_id res chain seq x y z
N MET A 1 7.17 -27.10 0.67
CA MET A 1 6.04 -26.81 -0.25
C MET A 1 5.47 -25.48 0.18
N GLU A 2 5.93 -24.37 -0.43
CA GLU A 2 5.37 -23.04 -0.11
C GLU A 2 3.89 -23.03 -0.48
N LYS A 3 3.03 -22.72 0.49
CA LYS A 3 1.62 -22.46 0.21
C LYS A 3 1.59 -21.16 -0.62
N GLN A 4 1.37 -21.29 -1.91
CA GLN A 4 0.85 -20.17 -2.70
C GLN A 4 -0.58 -19.89 -2.20
N SER A 5 -0.67 -19.13 -1.11
CA SER A 5 -1.94 -18.54 -0.69
C SER A 5 -2.28 -17.45 -1.68
N SER A 6 -3.50 -17.49 -2.22
CA SER A 6 -4.01 -16.39 -3.03
C SER A 6 -3.89 -15.08 -2.26
N PRO A 7 -3.46 -13.98 -2.90
CA PRO A 7 -3.30 -12.70 -2.22
C PRO A 7 -4.64 -12.16 -1.74
N ASN A 8 -4.66 -11.58 -0.54
CA ASN A 8 -5.85 -11.03 0.08
C ASN A 8 -6.14 -9.61 -0.45
N LEU A 9 -6.71 -9.54 -1.65
CA LEU A 9 -6.89 -8.29 -2.38
C LEU A 9 -8.27 -7.66 -2.16
N ALA A 10 -8.29 -6.37 -1.87
CA ALA A 10 -9.51 -5.57 -1.74
C ALA A 10 -9.46 -4.31 -2.61
N THR A 11 -10.62 -3.78 -3.01
CA THR A 11 -10.69 -2.39 -3.51
C THR A 11 -10.41 -1.40 -2.38
N VAL A 12 -10.12 -0.15 -2.72
CA VAL A 12 -9.91 0.93 -1.74
C VAL A 12 -11.08 1.05 -0.76
N GLU A 13 -12.31 0.91 -1.26
CA GLU A 13 -13.54 1.04 -0.47
C GLU A 13 -13.67 -0.10 0.55
N ASN A 14 -13.30 -1.33 0.17
CA ASN A 14 -13.37 -2.48 1.07
C ASN A 14 -12.18 -2.50 2.04
N ALA A 15 -10.98 -2.10 1.61
CA ALA A 15 -9.84 -1.93 2.49
C ALA A 15 -10.12 -0.88 3.58
N ALA A 16 -10.82 0.21 3.25
CA ALA A 16 -11.23 1.21 4.23
C ALA A 16 -12.19 0.64 5.30
N LYS A 17 -13.10 -0.25 4.92
CA LYS A 17 -13.96 -0.96 5.89
C LYS A 17 -13.13 -1.88 6.78
N HIS A 18 -12.18 -2.60 6.20
CA HIS A 18 -11.31 -3.53 6.93
C HIS A 18 -10.44 -2.80 7.97
N PHE A 19 -9.89 -1.64 7.62
CA PHE A 19 -9.00 -0.85 8.48
C PHE A 19 -9.70 0.36 9.14
N ALA A 20 -11.03 0.31 9.31
CA ALA A 20 -11.80 1.42 9.88
C ALA A 20 -11.32 1.78 11.30
N ASN A 21 -11.02 0.77 12.12
CA ASN A 21 -10.49 0.96 13.49
C ASN A 21 -9.09 1.58 13.51
N ALA A 22 -8.36 1.53 12.39
CA ALA A 22 -7.07 2.20 12.21
C ALA A 22 -7.22 3.60 11.53
N GLY A 23 -8.44 4.16 11.54
CA GLY A 23 -8.74 5.48 10.97
C GLY A 23 -8.64 5.56 9.45
N GLN A 24 -8.59 4.42 8.75
CA GLN A 24 -8.40 4.39 7.30
C GLN A 24 -9.72 4.65 6.55
N THR A 25 -9.91 5.87 6.08
CA THR A 25 -10.99 6.20 5.15
C THR A 25 -10.57 5.94 3.70
N PRO A 26 -11.51 5.85 2.73
CA PRO A 26 -11.13 5.73 1.32
C PRO A 26 -10.23 6.89 0.85
N GLY A 27 -10.42 8.10 1.39
CA GLY A 27 -9.57 9.26 1.11
C GLY A 27 -8.16 9.10 1.67
N ALA A 28 -8.04 8.58 2.90
CA ALA A 28 -6.74 8.29 3.52
C ALA A 28 -5.97 7.24 2.71
N ILE A 29 -6.61 6.14 2.32
CA ILE A 29 -5.97 5.09 1.52
C ILE A 29 -5.52 5.62 0.16
N ARG A 30 -6.34 6.43 -0.54
CA ARG A 30 -5.92 7.05 -1.82
C ARG A 30 -4.73 7.99 -1.63
N CYS A 31 -4.70 8.75 -0.53
CA CYS A 31 -3.57 9.61 -0.18
C CYS A 31 -2.30 8.78 0.08
N ASN A 32 -2.43 7.65 0.78
CA ASN A 32 -1.31 6.74 1.02
C ASN A 32 -0.77 6.14 -0.28
N VAL A 33 -1.66 5.74 -1.21
CA VAL A 33 -1.28 5.27 -2.55
C VAL A 33 -0.59 6.37 -3.36
N PHE A 34 -1.10 7.61 -3.33
CA PHE A 34 -0.52 8.73 -4.06
C PHE A 34 0.88 9.09 -3.55
N LYS A 35 1.12 8.96 -2.25
CA LYS A 35 2.40 9.25 -1.60
C LYS A 35 3.32 8.03 -1.49
N ALA A 36 2.99 6.91 -2.16
CA ALA A 36 3.70 5.65 -1.98
C ALA A 36 5.15 5.69 -2.47
N ASP A 37 5.36 6.34 -3.61
CA ASP A 37 6.66 6.50 -4.27
C ASP A 37 7.23 7.91 -4.03
N SER A 38 8.56 8.03 -4.09
CA SER A 38 9.23 9.33 -4.05
C SER A 38 8.86 10.15 -5.29
N ARG A 39 8.73 11.47 -5.10
CA ARG A 39 8.27 12.41 -6.14
C ARG A 39 9.00 13.74 -6.07
N LEU A 40 9.13 14.43 -7.20
CA LEU A 40 9.70 15.78 -7.24
C LEU A 40 8.65 16.84 -6.92
N ASN A 41 9.07 17.93 -6.26
CA ASN A 41 8.26 19.14 -6.13
C ASN A 41 8.62 20.17 -7.23
N SER A 42 7.92 21.30 -7.23
CA SER A 42 8.15 22.39 -8.21
C SER A 42 9.52 23.05 -8.11
N ARG A 43 10.26 22.83 -7.00
CA ARG A 43 11.64 23.31 -6.79
C ARG A 43 12.68 22.28 -7.22
N GLY A 44 12.28 21.12 -7.72
CA GLY A 44 13.17 20.02 -8.09
C GLY A 44 13.66 19.19 -6.89
N GLU A 45 13.13 19.42 -5.68
CA GLU A 45 13.51 18.65 -4.49
C GLU A 45 12.77 17.31 -4.48
N THR A 46 13.44 16.25 -4.02
CA THR A 46 12.82 14.93 -3.84
C THR A 46 12.07 14.86 -2.52
N ILE A 47 10.76 14.64 -2.61
CA ILE A 47 9.91 14.25 -1.49
C ILE A 47 9.93 12.73 -1.41
N GLN A 48 10.40 12.19 -0.28
CA GLN A 48 10.43 10.75 -0.05
C GLN A 48 9.01 10.18 0.03
N GLY A 49 8.81 8.99 -0.56
CA GLY A 49 7.58 8.24 -0.42
C GLY A 49 7.32 7.79 1.01
N ASN A 50 6.09 7.42 1.33
CA ASN A 50 5.70 6.93 2.66
C ASN A 50 6.09 5.46 2.91
N GLY A 51 6.81 4.82 1.99
CA GLY A 51 7.26 3.43 2.10
C GLY A 51 6.25 2.38 1.66
N LEU A 52 4.98 2.74 1.40
CA LEU A 52 3.92 1.79 1.06
C LEU A 52 4.21 0.99 -0.22
N ALA A 53 4.86 1.61 -1.20
CA ALA A 53 5.24 0.94 -2.44
C ALA A 53 6.25 -0.20 -2.19
N ALA A 54 7.19 -0.01 -1.26
CA ALA A 54 8.21 -1.00 -0.92
C ALA A 54 7.61 -2.26 -0.26
N HIS A 55 6.49 -2.11 0.45
CA HIS A 55 5.75 -3.26 1.00
C HIS A 55 5.02 -4.09 -0.06
N GLY A 56 4.95 -3.62 -1.32
CA GLY A 56 4.23 -4.34 -2.37
C GLY A 56 2.72 -4.46 -2.13
N ALA A 57 2.15 -3.54 -1.33
CA ALA A 57 0.73 -3.55 -0.97
C ALA A 57 -0.20 -3.01 -2.07
N ILE A 58 0.34 -2.27 -3.04
CA ILE A 58 -0.43 -1.61 -4.10
C ILE A 58 -0.38 -2.45 -5.37
N ILE A 59 -1.51 -3.08 -5.72
CA ILE A 59 -1.64 -3.89 -6.94
C ILE A 59 -2.38 -3.08 -8.01
N ARG A 60 -1.65 -2.68 -9.05
CA ARG A 60 -2.22 -1.96 -10.20
C ARG A 60 -2.57 -2.94 -11.31
N ARG A 61 -3.86 -3.07 -11.64
CA ARG A 61 -4.36 -3.91 -12.74
C ARG A 61 -5.22 -3.09 -13.69
N GLY A 62 -4.59 -2.61 -14.78
CA GLY A 62 -5.23 -1.65 -15.69
C GLY A 62 -5.59 -0.37 -14.96
N ARG A 63 -6.88 0.02 -15.02
CA ARG A 63 -7.40 1.22 -14.33
C ARG A 63 -7.79 0.98 -12.86
N ARG A 64 -7.62 -0.25 -12.35
CA ARG A 64 -7.99 -0.60 -10.97
C ARG A 64 -6.77 -0.58 -10.06
N VAL A 65 -6.97 -0.04 -8.86
CA VAL A 65 -6.03 -0.16 -7.74
C VAL A 65 -6.66 -1.11 -6.73
N LEU A 66 -5.96 -2.20 -6.46
CA LEU A 66 -6.28 -3.14 -5.39
C LEU A 66 -5.23 -3.03 -4.29
N ILE A 67 -5.65 -3.28 -3.06
CA ILE A 67 -4.82 -3.27 -1.86
C ILE A 67 -4.68 -4.69 -1.37
N ASP A 68 -3.45 -5.16 -1.23
CA ASP A 68 -3.14 -6.37 -0.46
C ASP A 68 -3.29 -6.04 1.02
N LEU A 69 -4.31 -6.62 1.66
CA LEU A 69 -4.68 -6.28 3.04
C LEU A 69 -3.57 -6.65 4.02
N ASP A 70 -2.91 -7.79 3.84
CA ASP A 70 -1.90 -8.27 4.78
C ASP A 70 -0.67 -7.35 4.74
N ARG A 71 -0.21 -7.00 3.53
CA ARG A 71 0.93 -6.09 3.33
C ARG A 71 0.63 -4.65 3.71
N TYR A 72 -0.60 -4.19 3.47
CA TYR A 72 -1.05 -2.86 3.90
C TYR A 72 -1.11 -2.78 5.43
N GLY A 73 -1.62 -3.84 6.09
CA GLY A 73 -1.62 -3.96 7.54
C GLY A 73 -0.22 -3.98 8.13
N ALA A 74 0.71 -4.73 7.53
CA ALA A 74 2.12 -4.75 7.93
C ALA A 74 2.77 -3.35 7.85
N TRP A 75 2.49 -2.60 6.78
CA TRP A 75 2.93 -1.21 6.64
C TRP A 75 2.33 -0.29 7.72
N LEU A 76 1.02 -0.39 7.99
CA LEU A 76 0.37 0.37 9.06
C LEU A 76 0.97 0.07 10.45
N ALA A 77 1.40 -1.17 10.66
CA ALA A 77 2.07 -1.61 11.88
C ALA A 77 3.54 -1.16 11.99
N GLY A 78 4.07 -0.46 10.98
CA GLY A 78 5.46 0.01 10.95
C GLY A 78 6.49 -1.11 10.74
N GLN A 79 6.07 -2.25 10.19
CA GLN A 79 6.98 -3.34 9.88
C GLN A 79 7.90 -2.94 8.71
N ALA A 80 9.08 -3.57 8.62
CA ALA A 80 9.92 -3.42 7.45
C ALA A 80 9.27 -4.16 6.25
N PRO A 81 9.48 -3.69 5.01
CA PRO A 81 9.06 -4.44 3.83
C PRO A 81 9.79 -5.79 3.77
N GLU A 82 9.07 -6.84 3.38
CA GLU A 82 9.71 -8.13 3.13
C GLU A 82 10.76 -7.98 2.03
N SER A 83 11.99 -8.40 2.32
CA SER A 83 13.04 -8.47 1.32
C SER A 83 12.66 -9.58 0.35
N LYS A 84 12.43 -9.25 -0.94
CA LYS A 84 12.38 -10.30 -1.96
C LYS A 84 13.73 -11.02 -1.95
N VAL A 85 13.73 -12.29 -1.54
CA VAL A 85 14.84 -13.19 -1.79
C VAL A 85 14.99 -13.23 -3.32
N ALA A 86 16.16 -12.79 -3.80
CA ALA A 86 16.49 -12.71 -5.22
C ALA A 86 16.60 -14.10 -5.85
#